data_AF-A0A6P0N9I2-F1
#
_entry.id   AF-A0A6P0N9I2-F1
#
_cell.length_a   1.000
_cell.length_b   1.000
_cell.length_c   1.000
_cell.angle_alpha   90.00
_cell.angle_beta   90.00
_cell.angle_gamma   90.00
#
_symmetry.space_group_name_H-M   'P 1'
#
loop_
_entity.id
_entity.type
_entity.pdbx_description
1 polymer ?
#
loop_
_entity_poly.entity_id
_entity_poly.type
_entity_poly.pdbx_seq_one_letter_code
_entity_poly.pdbx_strand_id
1 'polypeptide(L)'
;MNQQRHIIKKQIIELNLSSQQGAFELQNEVSRLYRHKVLPLIDNLFNQFSDLDTIHRINTLEIDLGNIDINNLEQELIDKILEQIQQQLAEQISLSSSSLSTQPQPKTELGESSPLLGSTEGETGENIGQNKVTSVSATRYQRLSDQIGRSEIASKSALQLEILSYFIQTGMLPWWTENLSKQELEDYCDRLITNSPNQVKSIVKLCFKNPKQLQRLIYQFPDSKLLKIVGLFTGDSVQFIADYNTDIKPVLEQLDQTINIPAAKLRLERWQGILFSISSESKTKVDKLKLIEENLLHIATSNRINYPEFLTSIVAKIEHL
;
A
#
# COMPACT_ATOMS: atom_id res chain seq x y z
N MET A 1 -30.69 -5.72 -6.16
CA MET A 1 -30.24 -4.40 -6.65
C MET A 1 -28.76 -4.29 -6.31
N ASN A 2 -27.90 -4.07 -7.30
CA ASN A 2 -26.45 -3.97 -7.09
C ASN A 2 -26.15 -2.71 -6.28
N GLN A 3 -25.97 -2.84 -4.97
CA GLN A 3 -25.33 -1.77 -4.19
C GLN A 3 -23.85 -1.78 -4.57
N GLN A 4 -23.43 -0.73 -5.26
CA GLN A 4 -22.03 -0.44 -5.49
C GLN A 4 -21.48 0.31 -4.28
N ARG A 5 -20.17 0.22 -4.12
CA ARG A 5 -19.51 0.60 -2.88
C ARG A 5 -18.97 2.01 -2.97
N HIS A 6 -19.46 2.88 -2.10
CA HIS A 6 -19.06 4.29 -1.99
C HIS A 6 -18.45 4.55 -0.61
N ILE A 7 -17.29 5.22 -0.55
CA ILE A 7 -16.61 5.56 0.71
C ILE A 7 -16.37 7.05 0.75
N ILE A 8 -16.96 7.73 1.73
CA ILE A 8 -16.84 9.17 1.93
C ILE A 8 -16.10 9.44 3.24
N LYS A 9 -14.97 10.16 3.16
CA LYS A 9 -14.14 10.45 4.34
C LYS A 9 -14.81 11.40 5.33
N LYS A 10 -15.36 12.50 4.79
CA LYS A 10 -15.92 13.61 5.56
C LYS A 10 -16.98 14.31 4.71
N GLN A 11 -18.09 14.66 5.34
CA GLN A 11 -19.13 15.51 4.77
C GLN A 11 -19.22 16.77 5.63
N ILE A 12 -19.33 17.93 4.99
CA ILE A 12 -19.47 19.23 5.64
C ILE A 12 -20.70 19.90 5.02
N ILE A 13 -21.58 20.41 5.87
CA ILE A 13 -22.74 21.20 5.46
C ILE A 13 -22.54 22.59 6.05
N GLU A 14 -22.48 23.59 5.19
CA GLU A 14 -22.33 24.99 5.56
C GLU A 14 -23.65 25.72 5.28
N LEU A 15 -24.18 26.43 6.28
CA LEU A 15 -25.45 27.14 6.20
C LEU A 15 -25.22 28.61 6.51
N ASN A 16 -25.53 29.47 5.55
CA ASN A 16 -25.49 30.92 5.73
C ASN A 16 -26.90 31.44 6.03
N LEU A 17 -27.10 31.94 7.25
CA LEU A 17 -28.39 32.40 7.74
C LEU A 17 -28.41 33.91 7.93
N SER A 18 -29.52 34.54 7.54
CA SER A 18 -29.70 36.00 7.65
C SER A 18 -30.03 36.47 9.08
N SER A 19 -30.41 35.55 9.98
CA SER A 19 -30.72 35.85 11.39
C SER A 19 -30.28 34.71 12.31
N GLN A 20 -29.86 35.08 13.53
CA GLN A 20 -29.54 34.12 14.59
C GLN A 20 -30.80 33.53 15.25
N GLN A 21 -31.95 34.22 15.15
CA GLN A 21 -33.23 33.70 15.64
C GLN A 21 -33.69 32.53 14.76
N GLY A 22 -34.00 31.38 15.38
CA GLY A 22 -34.42 30.16 14.66
C GLY A 22 -33.28 29.39 13.98
N ALA A 23 -32.04 29.89 14.03
CA ALA A 23 -30.90 29.26 13.36
C ALA A 23 -30.65 27.82 13.82
N PHE A 24 -30.80 27.54 15.11
CA PHE A 24 -30.61 26.22 15.67
C PHE A 24 -31.72 25.23 15.26
N GLU A 25 -32.95 25.71 15.13
CA GLU A 25 -34.09 24.88 14.69
C GLU A 25 -33.91 24.47 13.23
N LEU A 26 -33.58 25.44 12.38
CA LEU A 26 -33.31 25.21 10.96
C LEU A 26 -32.09 24.29 10.75
N GLN A 27 -31.01 24.49 11.50
CA GLN A 27 -29.85 23.61 11.47
C GLN A 27 -30.23 22.15 11.80
N ASN A 28 -31.05 21.94 12.83
CA ASN A 28 -31.49 20.61 13.23
C ASN A 28 -32.42 19.97 12.18
N GLU A 29 -33.30 20.76 11.59
CA GLU A 29 -34.19 20.33 10.51
C GLU A 29 -33.38 19.90 9.28
N VAL A 30 -32.45 20.73 8.81
CA VAL A 30 -31.55 20.40 7.70
C VAL A 30 -30.72 19.16 8.02
N SER A 31 -30.18 19.05 9.22
CA SER A 31 -29.42 17.87 9.66
C SER A 31 -30.28 16.59 9.62
N ARG A 32 -31.55 16.68 10.04
CA ARG A 32 -32.50 15.56 9.98
C ARG A 32 -32.85 15.19 8.54
N LEU A 33 -33.20 16.17 7.71
CA LEU A 33 -33.51 15.98 6.28
C LEU A 33 -32.33 15.36 5.55
N TYR A 34 -31.12 15.86 5.81
CA TYR A 34 -29.91 15.33 5.22
C TYR A 34 -29.72 13.85 5.55
N ARG A 35 -29.80 13.48 6.85
CA ARG A 35 -29.59 12.10 7.29
C ARG A 35 -30.66 11.13 6.81
N HIS A 36 -31.93 11.56 6.77
CA HIS A 36 -33.05 10.64 6.51
C HIS A 36 -33.48 10.59 5.05
N LYS A 37 -33.30 11.67 4.30
CA LYS A 37 -33.77 11.77 2.90
C LYS A 37 -32.63 11.94 1.92
N VAL A 38 -31.71 12.87 2.18
CA VAL A 38 -30.63 13.17 1.22
C VAL A 38 -29.61 12.04 1.13
N LEU A 39 -29.13 11.50 2.27
CA LEU A 39 -28.14 10.42 2.26
C LEU A 39 -28.59 9.18 1.46
N PRO A 40 -29.81 8.63 1.65
CA PRO A 40 -30.30 7.53 0.82
C PRO A 40 -30.37 7.87 -0.68
N LEU A 41 -30.71 9.11 -1.03
CA LEU A 41 -30.80 9.55 -2.42
C LEU A 41 -29.41 9.69 -3.06
N ILE A 42 -28.43 10.21 -2.32
CA ILE A 42 -27.03 10.27 -2.74
C ILE A 42 -26.50 8.85 -2.98
N ASP A 43 -26.78 7.92 -2.07
CA ASP A 43 -26.36 6.52 -2.22
C ASP A 43 -26.92 5.88 -3.50
N ASN A 44 -28.22 6.10 -3.77
CA ASN A 44 -28.85 5.63 -5.01
C ASN A 44 -28.22 6.29 -6.25
N LEU A 45 -27.97 7.60 -6.22
CA LEU A 45 -27.35 8.31 -7.32
C LEU A 45 -25.95 7.75 -7.62
N PHE A 46 -25.11 7.58 -6.60
CA PHE A 46 -23.76 7.04 -6.78
C PHE A 46 -23.76 5.60 -7.30
N ASN A 47 -24.76 4.80 -6.92
CA ASN A 47 -24.97 3.45 -7.47
C ASN A 47 -25.33 3.44 -8.97
N GLN A 48 -25.83 4.54 -9.52
CA GLN A 48 -26.15 4.64 -10.95
C GLN A 48 -24.95 5.08 -11.79
N PHE A 49 -24.02 5.82 -11.19
CA PHE A 49 -22.84 6.37 -11.88
C PHE A 49 -21.60 5.49 -11.81
N SER A 50 -21.59 4.47 -10.96
CA SER A 50 -20.40 3.63 -10.82
C SER A 50 -20.50 2.40 -11.73
N ASP A 51 -19.38 2.02 -12.35
CA ASP A 51 -19.27 0.77 -13.11
C ASP A 51 -18.56 -0.30 -12.26
N LEU A 52 -18.82 -1.59 -12.53
CA LEU A 52 -18.27 -2.69 -11.71
C LEU A 52 -16.73 -2.77 -11.74
N ASP A 53 -16.09 -2.26 -12.79
CA ASP A 53 -14.63 -2.34 -13.00
C ASP A 53 -13.91 -1.00 -12.82
N THR A 54 -14.65 0.07 -12.53
CA THR A 54 -14.18 1.45 -12.54
C THR A 54 -14.32 2.06 -11.15
N ILE A 55 -13.23 2.59 -10.61
CA ILE A 55 -13.24 3.31 -9.33
C ILE A 55 -13.01 4.78 -9.62
N HIS A 56 -14.00 5.60 -9.27
CA HIS A 56 -13.90 7.06 -9.35
C HIS A 56 -13.35 7.62 -8.04
N ARG A 57 -12.18 8.26 -8.09
CA ARG A 57 -11.60 8.94 -6.92
C ARG A 57 -11.78 10.44 -7.04
N ILE A 58 -12.64 11.01 -6.20
CA ILE A 58 -12.90 12.45 -6.14
C ILE A 58 -12.32 13.00 -4.84
N ASN A 59 -11.42 13.99 -4.93
CA ASN A 59 -10.78 14.56 -3.74
C ASN A 59 -11.75 15.40 -2.89
N THR A 60 -12.49 16.28 -3.57
CA THR A 60 -13.50 17.15 -2.96
C THR A 60 -14.63 17.32 -3.97
N LEU A 61 -15.87 17.14 -3.50
CA LEU A 61 -17.08 17.48 -4.26
C LEU A 61 -17.75 18.64 -3.52
N GLU A 62 -17.68 19.83 -4.10
CA GLU A 62 -18.32 21.02 -3.57
C GLU A 62 -19.64 21.24 -4.31
N ILE A 63 -20.72 21.43 -3.55
CA ILE A 63 -22.08 21.54 -4.07
C ILE A 63 -22.64 22.84 -3.54
N ASP A 64 -22.71 23.85 -4.40
CA ASP A 64 -23.35 25.12 -4.08
C ASP A 64 -24.84 25.04 -4.45
N LEU A 65 -25.70 25.13 -3.45
CA LEU A 65 -27.16 25.09 -3.61
C LEU A 65 -27.76 26.50 -3.77
N GLY A 66 -26.95 27.55 -3.62
CA GLY A 66 -27.38 28.93 -3.61
C GLY A 66 -28.39 29.22 -2.50
N ASN A 67 -29.42 30.00 -2.84
CA ASN A 67 -30.49 30.35 -1.91
C ASN A 67 -31.59 29.30 -1.91
N ILE A 68 -32.07 28.92 -0.73
CA ILE A 68 -33.18 27.96 -0.56
C ILE A 68 -34.32 28.68 0.17
N ASP A 69 -35.54 28.55 -0.35
CA ASP A 69 -36.73 29.09 0.30
C ASP A 69 -37.08 28.25 1.54
N ILE A 70 -37.18 28.93 2.68
CA ILE A 70 -37.54 28.32 3.97
C ILE A 70 -38.97 27.76 3.92
N ASN A 71 -39.87 28.34 3.12
CA ASN A 71 -41.26 27.91 3.04
C ASN A 71 -41.43 26.57 2.32
N ASN A 72 -40.45 26.16 1.52
CA ASN A 72 -40.43 24.88 0.82
C ASN A 72 -39.07 24.17 0.99
N LEU A 73 -38.48 24.32 2.18
CA LEU A 73 -37.12 23.89 2.50
C LEU A 73 -36.87 22.44 2.10
N GLU A 74 -37.78 21.54 2.48
CA GLU A 74 -37.59 20.10 2.26
C GLU A 74 -37.51 19.73 0.77
N GLN A 75 -38.44 20.22 -0.05
CA GLN A 75 -38.50 19.83 -1.45
C GLN A 75 -37.43 20.55 -2.27
N GLU A 76 -37.22 21.84 -2.04
CA GLU A 76 -36.21 22.62 -2.76
C GLU A 76 -34.78 22.16 -2.42
N LEU A 77 -34.50 21.80 -1.17
CA LEU A 77 -33.22 21.24 -0.75
C LEU A 77 -32.94 19.91 -1.47
N ILE A 78 -33.92 19.01 -1.54
CA ILE A 78 -33.76 17.70 -2.18
C ILE A 78 -33.52 17.86 -3.69
N ASP A 79 -34.36 18.66 -4.37
CA ASP A 79 -34.30 18.82 -5.82
C ASP A 79 -32.98 19.47 -6.26
N LYS A 80 -32.57 20.54 -5.58
CA LYS A 80 -31.30 21.23 -5.88
C LYS A 80 -30.08 20.36 -5.58
N ILE A 81 -30.09 19.59 -4.48
CA ILE A 81 -28.98 18.68 -4.18
C ILE A 81 -28.84 17.63 -5.27
N LEU A 82 -29.95 17.02 -5.71
CA LEU A 82 -29.92 16.00 -6.74
C LEU A 82 -29.37 16.53 -8.06
N GLU A 83 -29.90 17.68 -8.52
CA GLU A 83 -29.47 18.30 -9.77
C GLU A 83 -27.99 18.69 -9.71
N GLN A 84 -27.56 19.36 -8.64
CA GLN A 84 -26.17 19.82 -8.52
C GLN A 84 -25.18 18.67 -8.33
N ILE A 85 -25.52 17.63 -7.54
CA ILE A 85 -24.65 16.45 -7.44
C ILE A 85 -24.53 15.77 -8.79
N GLN A 86 -25.64 15.58 -9.50
CA GLN A 86 -25.62 14.93 -10.81
C GLN A 86 -24.75 15.71 -11.81
N GLN A 87 -24.88 17.03 -11.84
CA GLN A 87 -24.08 17.90 -12.71
C GLN A 87 -22.59 17.87 -12.36
N GLN A 88 -22.24 18.10 -11.09
CA GLN A 88 -20.86 18.14 -10.63
C GLN A 88 -20.17 16.76 -10.76
N LEU A 89 -20.90 15.68 -10.46
CA LEU A 89 -20.39 14.33 -10.61
C LEU A 89 -20.14 14.00 -12.08
N ALA A 90 -21.09 14.33 -12.97
CA ALA A 90 -20.91 14.14 -14.41
C ALA A 90 -19.73 14.94 -14.96
N GLU A 91 -19.53 16.18 -14.49
CA GLU A 91 -18.40 17.02 -14.89
C GLU A 91 -17.06 16.41 -14.44
N GLN A 92 -16.94 16.03 -13.17
CA GLN A 92 -15.72 15.40 -12.61
C GLN A 92 -15.40 14.05 -13.27
N ILE A 93 -16.41 13.24 -13.59
CA ILE A 93 -16.22 11.97 -14.29
C ILE A 93 -15.88 12.21 -15.77
N SER A 94 -16.50 13.18 -16.44
CA SER A 94 -16.23 13.50 -17.86
C SER A 94 -14.83 14.08 -18.08
N LEU A 95 -14.34 14.92 -17.15
CA LEU A 95 -12.97 15.44 -17.16
C LEU A 95 -11.92 14.33 -17.00
N SER A 96 -12.25 13.27 -16.25
CA SER A 96 -11.37 12.11 -16.08
C SER A 96 -11.30 11.20 -17.31
N SER A 97 -12.39 11.07 -18.09
CA SER A 97 -12.41 10.26 -19.32
C SER A 97 -11.79 10.95 -20.53
N SER A 98 -11.92 12.28 -20.62
CA SER A 98 -11.36 13.10 -21.72
C SER A 98 -9.84 13.33 -21.61
N SER A 99 -9.23 13.05 -20.46
CA SER A 99 -7.76 13.10 -20.27
C SER A 99 -7.01 11.93 -20.93
N LEU A 100 -7.72 10.93 -21.48
CA LEU A 100 -7.14 9.73 -22.09
C LEU A 100 -6.77 9.85 -23.59
N SER A 101 -7.08 10.96 -24.28
CA SER A 101 -6.90 11.08 -25.74
C SER A 101 -5.66 11.84 -26.23
N THR A 102 -4.68 12.15 -25.38
CA THR A 102 -3.45 12.85 -25.81
C THR A 102 -2.20 12.25 -25.17
N GLN A 103 -1.66 11.19 -25.79
CA GLN A 103 -0.25 10.86 -25.68
C GLN A 103 0.50 11.41 -26.91
N PRO A 104 1.27 12.51 -26.80
CA PRO A 104 2.44 12.69 -27.65
C PRO A 104 3.54 11.77 -27.10
N GLN A 105 4.02 10.87 -27.95
CA GLN A 105 5.22 10.06 -27.71
C GLN A 105 6.40 10.94 -27.27
N PRO A 106 7.20 10.57 -26.25
CA PRO A 106 8.48 11.23 -26.02
C PRO A 106 9.44 10.79 -27.11
N LYS A 107 9.88 11.75 -27.93
CA LYS A 107 11.04 11.60 -28.80
C LYS A 107 12.28 11.39 -27.96
N THR A 108 13.00 10.34 -28.29
CA THR A 108 14.37 10.02 -27.92
C THR A 108 15.30 11.17 -28.29
N GLU A 109 15.96 11.81 -27.32
CA GLU A 109 17.26 12.44 -27.56
C GLU A 109 18.20 12.15 -26.39
N LEU A 110 19.31 11.50 -26.75
CA LEU A 110 20.48 11.28 -25.93
C LEU A 110 21.21 12.61 -25.73
N GLY A 111 21.63 12.91 -24.51
CA GLY A 111 22.42 14.09 -24.20
C GLY A 111 23.18 13.90 -22.89
N GLU A 112 24.47 13.62 -23.04
CA GLU A 112 25.49 13.52 -22.00
C GLU A 112 25.50 14.74 -21.07
N SER A 113 25.70 14.52 -19.76
CA SER A 113 26.79 15.14 -18.96
C SER A 113 26.53 15.03 -17.45
N SER A 114 27.46 14.39 -16.75
CA SER A 114 27.83 14.77 -15.37
C SER A 114 28.62 16.10 -15.39
N PRO A 115 28.72 16.83 -14.26
CA PRO A 115 29.91 16.62 -13.41
C PRO A 115 29.68 16.72 -11.89
N LEU A 116 30.73 16.29 -11.21
CA LEU A 116 31.00 16.18 -9.76
C LEU A 116 31.29 17.52 -9.06
N LEU A 117 31.22 17.42 -7.71
CA LEU A 117 32.04 18.01 -6.64
C LEU A 117 31.78 19.44 -6.10
N GLY A 118 31.73 19.50 -4.77
CA GLY A 118 31.92 20.68 -3.93
C GLY A 118 31.95 20.30 -2.45
N SER A 119 33.15 20.05 -1.92
CA SER A 119 33.49 19.79 -0.51
C SER A 119 33.60 21.08 0.32
N THR A 120 33.21 21.04 1.60
CA THR A 120 33.82 21.84 2.69
C THR A 120 33.52 21.19 4.05
N GLU A 121 34.59 21.00 4.83
CA GLU A 121 34.61 20.61 6.25
C GLU A 121 34.45 21.85 7.17
N GLY A 122 34.06 21.63 8.44
CA GLY A 122 34.11 22.65 9.51
C GLY A 122 33.31 22.27 10.76
N GLU A 123 34.01 22.09 11.88
CA GLU A 123 33.59 21.53 13.18
C GLU A 123 32.68 22.41 14.07
N THR A 124 32.00 21.77 15.04
CA THR A 124 31.96 22.06 16.52
C THR A 124 30.56 22.00 17.19
N GLY A 125 30.49 21.29 18.35
CA GLY A 125 29.75 21.75 19.54
C GLY A 125 28.31 21.27 19.84
N GLU A 126 28.22 20.21 20.66
CA GLU A 126 27.27 19.94 21.78
C GLU A 126 25.73 20.20 21.77
N ASN A 127 25.03 19.10 22.10
CA ASN A 127 23.93 18.89 23.07
C ASN A 127 22.43 19.19 22.76
N ILE A 128 21.67 18.07 22.85
CA ILE A 128 20.34 17.83 23.44
C ILE A 128 19.10 18.44 22.76
N GLY A 129 18.23 17.54 22.26
CA GLY A 129 16.80 17.84 22.13
C GLY A 129 16.05 16.97 21.12
N GLN A 130 15.39 15.91 21.61
CA GLN A 130 14.18 15.30 21.03
C GLN A 130 14.20 14.99 19.52
N ASN A 131 14.56 13.75 19.17
CA ASN A 131 14.29 13.20 17.84
C ASN A 131 12.77 13.03 17.63
N LYS A 132 12.14 14.07 17.06
CA LYS A 132 10.94 13.95 16.24
C LYS A 132 11.24 12.97 15.10
N VAL A 133 10.58 11.82 15.14
CA VAL A 133 10.45 10.92 13.99
C VAL A 133 9.58 11.63 12.96
N THR A 134 10.19 12.52 12.16
CA THR A 134 9.50 13.18 11.05
C THR A 134 9.35 12.16 9.94
N SER A 135 8.10 11.75 9.74
CA SER A 135 7.64 10.68 8.88
C SER A 135 7.76 11.00 7.40
N VAL A 136 8.99 10.96 6.85
CA VAL A 136 9.25 11.17 5.40
C VAL A 136 8.42 10.20 4.51
N SER A 137 8.01 9.04 5.04
CA SER A 137 7.18 8.05 4.34
C SER A 137 5.69 8.39 4.33
N ALA A 138 5.16 8.96 5.42
CA ALA A 138 3.74 9.33 5.50
C ALA A 138 3.46 10.55 4.61
N THR A 139 4.38 11.51 4.57
CA THR A 139 4.26 12.70 3.72
C THR A 139 4.25 12.36 2.23
N ARG A 140 4.87 11.26 1.79
CA ARG A 140 4.90 10.89 0.37
C ARG A 140 3.56 10.36 -0.13
N TYR A 141 2.85 9.58 0.70
CA TYR A 141 1.51 9.11 0.34
C TYR A 141 0.46 10.19 0.48
N GLN A 142 0.58 11.05 1.50
CA GLN A 142 -0.24 12.26 1.57
C GLN A 142 0.01 13.14 0.35
N ARG A 143 1.27 13.38 -0.04
CA ARG A 143 1.57 14.11 -1.28
C ARG A 143 1.13 13.40 -2.55
N LEU A 144 1.14 12.07 -2.63
CA LEU A 144 0.58 11.35 -3.78
C LEU A 144 -0.94 11.52 -3.84
N SER A 145 -1.65 11.45 -2.71
CA SER A 145 -3.09 11.77 -2.68
C SER A 145 -3.38 13.26 -2.93
N ASP A 146 -2.47 14.16 -2.54
CA ASP A 146 -2.64 15.62 -2.65
C ASP A 146 -2.16 16.15 -4.02
N GLN A 147 -1.28 15.45 -4.75
CA GLN A 147 -0.81 15.81 -6.10
C GLN A 147 -1.73 15.28 -7.22
N ILE A 148 -2.63 14.35 -6.92
CA ILE A 148 -3.65 13.88 -7.86
C ILE A 148 -4.81 14.88 -7.82
N GLY A 149 -4.59 16.08 -8.37
CA GLY A 149 -5.57 17.17 -8.35
C GLY A 149 -6.76 16.99 -9.30
N ARG A 150 -7.02 15.79 -9.84
CA ARG A 150 -8.12 15.54 -10.78
C ARG A 150 -8.64 14.12 -10.58
N SER A 151 -9.96 13.96 -10.72
CA SER A 151 -10.66 12.68 -10.70
C SER A 151 -9.87 11.60 -11.44
N GLU A 152 -9.39 10.58 -10.70
CA GLU A 152 -8.69 9.43 -11.30
C GLU A 152 -9.67 8.27 -11.44
N ILE A 153 -9.78 7.77 -12.67
CA ILE A 153 -10.40 6.48 -12.96
C ILE A 153 -9.34 5.41 -12.72
N ALA A 154 -9.47 4.66 -11.62
CA ALA A 154 -8.60 3.54 -11.33
C ALA A 154 -9.32 2.21 -11.59
N SER A 155 -8.63 1.24 -12.19
CA SER A 155 -9.15 -0.12 -12.22
C SER A 155 -9.10 -0.74 -10.83
N LYS A 156 -9.97 -1.71 -10.56
CA LYS A 156 -9.99 -2.47 -9.30
C LYS A 156 -8.61 -3.06 -8.94
N SER A 157 -7.85 -3.51 -9.94
CA SER A 157 -6.48 -4.03 -9.78
C SER A 157 -5.49 -2.94 -9.37
N ALA A 158 -5.63 -1.72 -9.89
CA ALA A 158 -4.77 -0.59 -9.52
C ALA A 158 -4.97 -0.19 -8.05
N LEU A 159 -6.22 -0.15 -7.57
CA LEU A 159 -6.50 0.11 -6.15
C LEU A 159 -5.91 -0.98 -5.24
N GLN A 160 -6.04 -2.26 -5.63
CA GLN A 160 -5.45 -3.37 -4.86
C GLN A 160 -3.92 -3.24 -4.75
N LEU A 161 -3.24 -2.81 -5.83
CA LEU A 161 -1.81 -2.52 -5.82
C LEU A 161 -1.47 -1.34 -4.89
N GLU A 162 -2.28 -0.28 -4.88
CA GLU A 162 -2.11 0.87 -3.99
C GLU A 162 -2.23 0.45 -2.52
N ILE A 163 -3.25 -0.35 -2.18
CA ILE A 163 -3.46 -0.89 -0.82
C ILE A 163 -2.26 -1.75 -0.39
N LEU A 164 -1.82 -2.69 -1.24
CA LEU A 164 -0.66 -3.55 -0.92
C LEU A 164 0.62 -2.72 -0.72
N SER A 165 0.88 -1.77 -1.61
CA SER A 165 2.03 -0.87 -1.53
C SER A 165 2.01 -0.05 -0.23
N TYR A 166 0.88 0.59 0.07
CA TYR A 166 0.71 1.40 1.28
C TYR A 166 0.88 0.56 2.55
N PHE A 167 0.28 -0.64 2.59
CA PHE A 167 0.40 -1.55 3.72
C PHE A 167 1.86 -1.95 3.97
N ILE A 168 2.61 -2.36 2.95
CA ILE A 168 4.00 -2.78 3.15
C ILE A 168 4.86 -1.60 3.62
N GLN A 169 4.66 -0.42 3.04
CA GLN A 169 5.46 0.76 3.38
C GLN A 169 5.16 1.31 4.77
N THR A 170 3.89 1.33 5.20
CA THR A 170 3.48 1.99 6.45
C THR A 170 3.18 1.00 7.58
N GLY A 171 2.76 -0.21 7.27
CA GLY A 171 2.21 -1.20 8.20
C GLY A 171 0.75 -0.95 8.59
N MET A 172 0.09 0.03 7.98
CA MET A 172 -1.32 0.38 8.22
C MET A 172 -2.13 0.17 6.94
N LEU A 173 -3.43 -0.07 7.07
CA LEU A 173 -4.33 -0.01 5.92
C LEU A 173 -4.66 1.47 5.61
N PRO A 174 -4.82 1.83 4.32
CA PRO A 174 -5.33 3.16 3.97
C PRO A 174 -6.73 3.40 4.55
N TRP A 175 -7.06 4.66 4.85
CA TRP A 175 -8.37 5.01 5.45
C TRP A 175 -9.57 4.71 4.53
N TRP A 176 -9.36 4.67 3.21
CA TRP A 176 -10.38 4.30 2.22
C TRP A 176 -10.52 2.79 2.05
N THR A 177 -9.77 2.00 2.81
CA THR A 177 -9.86 0.56 2.80
C THR A 177 -10.77 0.13 3.93
N GLU A 178 -11.68 -0.81 3.67
CA GLU A 178 -12.47 -1.43 4.74
C GLU A 178 -11.57 -2.22 5.70
N ASN A 179 -12.17 -2.75 6.76
CA ASN A 179 -11.54 -3.72 7.65
C ASN A 179 -11.14 -4.99 6.88
N LEU A 180 -10.04 -4.93 6.12
CA LEU A 180 -9.42 -6.08 5.50
C LEU A 180 -8.85 -6.97 6.60
N SER A 181 -9.41 -8.16 6.71
CA SER A 181 -8.81 -9.21 7.51
C SER A 181 -7.44 -9.61 6.94
N LYS A 182 -6.64 -10.29 7.77
CA LYS A 182 -5.37 -10.87 7.35
C LYS A 182 -5.55 -11.78 6.14
N GLN A 183 -6.57 -12.63 6.15
CA GLN A 183 -6.82 -13.60 5.09
C GLN A 183 -7.22 -12.92 3.78
N GLU A 184 -8.06 -11.89 3.83
CA GLU A 184 -8.41 -11.13 2.63
C GLU A 184 -7.19 -10.44 2.02
N LEU A 185 -6.28 -9.87 2.84
CA LEU A 185 -5.04 -9.30 2.32
C LEU A 185 -4.13 -10.36 1.66
N GLU A 186 -4.12 -11.58 2.18
CA GLU A 186 -3.44 -12.72 1.55
C GLU A 186 -4.06 -13.06 0.19
N ASP A 187 -5.39 -13.15 0.10
CA ASP A 187 -6.10 -13.46 -1.14
C ASP A 187 -5.96 -12.33 -2.17
N TYR A 188 -5.89 -11.08 -1.71
CA TYR A 188 -5.59 -9.90 -2.55
C TYR A 188 -4.20 -10.06 -3.19
N CYS A 189 -3.20 -10.42 -2.38
CA CYS A 189 -1.84 -10.64 -2.85
C CYS A 189 -1.78 -11.77 -3.91
N ASP A 190 -2.48 -12.88 -3.69
CA ASP A 190 -2.53 -14.00 -4.64
C ASP A 190 -3.11 -13.59 -6.01
N ARG A 191 -4.20 -12.82 -6.02
CA ARG A 191 -4.78 -12.28 -7.26
C ARG A 191 -3.86 -11.29 -7.95
N LEU A 192 -3.18 -10.43 -7.19
CA LEU A 192 -2.23 -9.47 -7.74
C LEU A 192 -1.00 -10.15 -8.34
N ILE A 193 -0.48 -11.21 -7.71
CA ILE A 193 0.61 -12.03 -8.27
C ILE A 193 0.19 -12.65 -9.60
N THR A 194 -1.05 -13.12 -9.71
CA THR A 194 -1.59 -13.76 -10.92
C THR A 194 -1.84 -12.75 -12.04
N ASN A 195 -2.48 -11.61 -11.72
CA ASN A 195 -2.97 -10.66 -12.73
C ASN A 195 -1.97 -9.53 -13.03
N SER A 196 -1.00 -9.29 -12.15
CA SER A 196 -0.12 -8.11 -12.17
C SER A 196 1.28 -8.42 -11.59
N PRO A 197 1.95 -9.52 -12.01
CA PRO A 197 3.19 -10.00 -11.38
C PRO A 197 4.32 -8.97 -11.44
N ASN A 198 4.44 -8.20 -12.52
CA ASN A 198 5.50 -7.20 -12.69
C ASN A 198 5.32 -6.00 -11.75
N GLN A 199 4.08 -5.57 -11.48
CA GLN A 199 3.82 -4.51 -10.49
C GLN A 199 4.13 -5.01 -9.07
N VAL A 200 3.70 -6.22 -8.72
CA VAL A 200 4.03 -6.83 -7.41
C VAL A 200 5.54 -6.96 -7.24
N LYS A 201 6.24 -7.46 -8.26
CA LYS A 201 7.71 -7.57 -8.28
C LYS A 201 8.38 -6.22 -8.04
N SER A 202 7.88 -5.16 -8.66
CA SER A 202 8.40 -3.80 -8.50
C SER A 202 8.18 -3.28 -7.07
N ILE A 203 6.99 -3.48 -6.50
CA ILE A 203 6.69 -3.09 -5.10
C ILE A 203 7.62 -3.83 -4.14
N VAL A 204 7.72 -5.16 -4.24
CA VAL A 204 8.55 -5.98 -3.34
C VAL A 204 10.04 -5.63 -3.48
N LYS A 205 10.52 -5.33 -4.69
CA LYS A 205 11.91 -4.91 -4.92
C LYS A 205 12.26 -3.63 -4.16
N LEU A 206 11.30 -2.70 -3.98
CA LEU A 206 11.51 -1.50 -3.16
C LEU A 206 11.65 -1.84 -1.67
N CYS A 207 11.00 -2.90 -1.22
CA CYS A 207 11.03 -3.35 0.17
C CYS A 207 12.38 -3.95 0.58
N PHE A 208 13.15 -4.51 -0.37
CA PHE A 208 14.48 -5.08 -0.08
C PHE A 208 15.46 -4.05 0.49
N LYS A 209 15.25 -2.75 0.24
CA LYS A 209 16.08 -1.68 0.79
C LYS A 209 15.71 -1.27 2.22
N ASN A 210 14.65 -1.84 2.80
CA ASN A 210 14.15 -1.44 4.12
C ASN A 210 13.82 -2.67 5.00
N PRO A 211 14.66 -2.99 6.00
CA PRO A 211 14.47 -4.15 6.87
C PRO A 211 13.09 -4.22 7.56
N LYS A 212 12.50 -3.07 7.94
CA LYS A 212 11.18 -3.03 8.58
C LYS A 212 10.07 -3.41 7.59
N GLN A 213 10.17 -2.99 6.34
CA GLN A 213 9.20 -3.36 5.31
C GLN A 213 9.31 -4.85 4.97
N LEU A 214 10.54 -5.37 4.89
CA LEU A 214 10.78 -6.79 4.69
C LEU A 214 10.22 -7.63 5.85
N GLN A 215 10.45 -7.20 7.09
CA GLN A 215 9.88 -7.83 8.27
C GLN A 215 8.35 -7.86 8.24
N ARG A 216 7.70 -6.75 7.86
CA ARG A 216 6.24 -6.70 7.70
C ARG A 216 5.74 -7.67 6.63
N LEU A 217 6.42 -7.74 5.49
CA LEU A 217 6.10 -8.71 4.43
C LEU A 217 6.15 -10.14 4.99
N ILE A 218 7.23 -10.48 5.69
CA ILE A 218 7.43 -11.82 6.25
C ILE A 218 6.41 -12.16 7.32
N TYR A 219 6.06 -11.22 8.21
CA TYR A 219 5.05 -11.47 9.25
C TYR A 219 3.62 -11.50 8.72
N GLN A 220 3.31 -10.72 7.69
CA GLN A 220 1.98 -10.66 7.12
C GLN A 220 1.65 -11.96 6.38
N PHE A 221 2.59 -12.47 5.57
CA PHE A 221 2.32 -13.56 4.65
C PHE A 221 2.87 -14.92 5.14
N PRO A 222 2.11 -16.02 4.97
CA PRO A 222 2.62 -17.36 5.22
C PRO A 222 3.72 -17.74 4.23
N ASP A 223 4.48 -18.78 4.56
CA ASP A 223 5.59 -19.29 3.73
C ASP A 223 5.15 -19.60 2.31
N SER A 224 3.95 -20.16 2.12
CA SER A 224 3.40 -20.45 0.78
C SER A 224 3.20 -19.20 -0.08
N LYS A 225 2.85 -18.06 0.51
CA LYS A 225 2.70 -16.78 -0.21
C LYS A 225 4.05 -16.12 -0.45
N LEU A 226 4.97 -16.21 0.52
CA LEU A 226 6.35 -15.74 0.35
C LEU A 226 7.06 -16.50 -0.78
N LEU A 227 6.82 -17.81 -0.94
CA LEU A 227 7.33 -18.59 -2.07
C LEU A 227 6.79 -18.09 -3.42
N LYS A 228 5.49 -17.77 -3.52
CA LYS A 228 4.94 -17.16 -4.75
C LYS A 228 5.62 -15.82 -5.07
N ILE A 229 5.88 -14.99 -4.06
CA ILE A 229 6.61 -13.72 -4.21
C ILE A 229 8.04 -13.98 -4.69
N VAL A 230 8.75 -14.93 -4.08
CA VAL A 230 10.11 -15.34 -4.51
C VAL A 230 10.12 -15.85 -5.95
N GLY A 231 9.09 -16.59 -6.36
CA GLY A 231 8.94 -17.07 -7.74
C GLY A 231 8.95 -15.95 -8.78
N LEU A 232 8.45 -14.75 -8.43
CA LEU A 232 8.51 -13.57 -9.32
C LEU A 232 9.94 -13.14 -9.68
N PHE A 233 10.92 -13.45 -8.83
CA PHE A 233 12.31 -13.06 -9.01
C PHE A 233 13.20 -14.19 -9.54
N THR A 234 12.87 -15.43 -9.18
CA THR A 234 13.78 -16.58 -9.31
C THR A 234 13.37 -17.58 -10.39
N GLY A 235 12.16 -17.47 -10.94
CA GLY A 235 11.66 -18.37 -11.97
C GLY A 235 11.71 -19.83 -11.52
N ASP A 236 12.36 -20.68 -12.31
CA ASP A 236 12.43 -22.14 -12.09
C ASP A 236 13.16 -22.54 -10.79
N SER A 237 13.94 -21.64 -10.19
CA SER A 237 14.65 -21.91 -8.93
C SER A 237 13.74 -21.88 -7.70
N VAL A 238 12.46 -21.51 -7.83
CA VAL A 238 11.53 -21.42 -6.69
C VAL A 238 11.37 -22.75 -5.94
N GLN A 239 11.37 -23.89 -6.66
CA GLN A 239 11.24 -25.21 -6.03
C GLN A 239 12.44 -25.52 -5.15
N PHE A 240 13.66 -25.24 -5.64
CA PHE A 240 14.88 -25.41 -4.85
C PHE A 240 14.85 -24.57 -3.56
N ILE A 241 14.36 -23.32 -3.63
CA ILE A 241 14.25 -22.45 -2.45
C ILE A 241 13.21 -23.00 -1.46
N ALA A 242 12.10 -23.57 -1.97
CA ALA A 242 11.09 -24.21 -1.14
C ALA A 242 11.65 -25.43 -0.41
N ASP A 243 12.37 -26.29 -1.12
CA ASP A 243 13.01 -27.50 -0.58
C ASP A 243 14.05 -27.10 0.48
N TYR A 244 14.99 -26.21 0.13
CA TYR A 244 16.01 -25.69 1.05
C TYR A 244 15.41 -25.10 2.33
N ASN A 245 14.42 -24.20 2.22
CA ASN A 245 13.81 -23.55 3.39
C ASN A 245 13.02 -24.54 4.27
N THR A 246 12.51 -25.63 3.68
CA THR A 246 11.83 -26.71 4.40
C THR A 246 12.85 -27.59 5.13
N ASP A 247 13.92 -28.00 4.45
CA ASP A 247 14.91 -28.96 4.94
C ASP A 247 15.85 -28.35 5.99
N ILE A 248 16.22 -27.06 5.83
CA ILE A 248 17.11 -26.38 6.78
C ILE A 248 16.40 -26.07 8.12
N LYS A 249 15.06 -25.98 8.12
CA LYS A 249 14.28 -25.65 9.31
C LYS A 249 14.54 -26.61 10.48
N PRO A 250 14.35 -27.94 10.36
CA PRO A 250 14.58 -28.86 11.46
C PRO A 250 16.04 -28.92 11.89
N VAL A 251 17.00 -28.70 10.98
CA VAL A 251 18.43 -28.60 11.30
C VAL A 251 18.65 -27.44 12.28
N LEU A 252 18.18 -26.24 11.93
CA LEU A 252 18.33 -25.05 12.77
C LEU A 252 17.55 -25.13 14.09
N GLU A 253 16.44 -25.86 14.14
CA GLU A 253 15.67 -26.05 15.37
C GLU A 253 16.37 -26.98 16.38
N GLN A 254 17.37 -27.76 15.94
CA GLN A 254 18.07 -28.76 16.76
C GLN A 254 19.55 -28.45 17.03
N LEU A 255 20.09 -27.38 16.46
CA LEU A 255 21.49 -26.97 16.68
C LEU A 255 21.62 -26.17 17.97
N ASP A 256 22.64 -26.47 18.77
CA ASP A 256 22.91 -25.77 20.04
C ASP A 256 23.05 -24.25 19.88
N GLN A 257 23.60 -23.81 18.74
CA GLN A 257 23.76 -22.38 18.45
C GLN A 257 22.45 -21.65 18.19
N THR A 258 21.39 -22.36 17.79
CA THR A 258 20.12 -21.76 17.34
C THR A 258 18.89 -22.25 18.13
N ILE A 259 19.01 -23.29 18.96
CA ILE A 259 17.92 -23.88 19.74
C ILE A 259 17.25 -22.88 20.70
N ASN A 260 18.00 -21.88 21.18
CA ASN A 260 17.49 -20.83 22.07
C ASN A 260 16.85 -19.65 21.33
N ILE A 261 16.84 -19.65 20.00
CA ILE A 261 16.23 -18.59 19.19
C ILE A 261 14.74 -18.88 19.04
N PRO A 262 13.84 -17.92 19.35
CA PRO A 262 12.41 -18.12 19.15
C PRO A 262 12.06 -18.48 17.71
N ALA A 263 11.19 -19.46 17.49
CA ALA A 263 10.83 -19.95 16.15
C ALA A 263 10.37 -18.83 15.20
N ALA A 264 9.65 -17.82 15.70
CA ALA A 264 9.23 -16.66 14.92
C ALA A 264 10.42 -15.78 14.47
N LYS A 265 11.44 -15.62 15.31
CA LYS A 265 12.68 -14.91 14.96
C LYS A 265 13.49 -15.73 13.96
N LEU A 266 13.65 -17.03 14.19
CA LEU A 266 14.38 -17.90 13.26
C LEU A 266 13.72 -17.91 11.87
N ARG A 267 12.37 -17.97 11.81
CA ARG A 267 11.61 -17.80 10.57
C ARG A 267 11.89 -16.45 9.90
N LEU A 268 11.93 -15.37 10.66
CA LEU A 268 12.25 -14.03 10.14
C LEU A 268 13.62 -14.02 9.48
N GLU A 269 14.67 -14.46 10.19
CA GLU A 269 16.05 -14.45 9.68
C GLU A 269 16.21 -15.34 8.43
N ARG A 270 15.61 -16.55 8.42
CA ARG A 270 15.63 -17.41 7.22
C ARG A 270 15.06 -16.70 6.00
N TRP A 271 13.87 -16.12 6.12
CA TRP A 271 13.23 -15.43 5.02
C TRP A 271 13.93 -14.13 4.62
N GLN A 272 14.48 -13.38 5.58
CA GLN A 272 15.24 -12.17 5.29
C GLN A 272 16.51 -12.50 4.48
N GLY A 273 17.28 -13.53 4.88
CA GLY A 273 18.46 -13.96 4.12
C GLY A 273 18.13 -14.44 2.70
N ILE A 274 17.03 -15.20 2.53
CA ILE A 274 16.56 -15.63 1.20
C ILE A 274 16.20 -14.40 0.34
N LEU A 275 15.45 -13.45 0.89
CA LEU A 275 15.03 -12.27 0.12
C LEU A 275 16.20 -11.32 -0.18
N PHE A 276 17.19 -11.21 0.72
CA PHE A 276 18.39 -10.40 0.49
C PHE A 276 19.30 -10.98 -0.60
N SER A 277 19.51 -12.30 -0.62
CA SER A 277 20.31 -12.95 -1.68
C SER A 277 19.67 -12.72 -3.06
N ILE A 278 18.37 -12.93 -3.17
CA ILE A 278 17.60 -12.65 -4.40
C ILE A 278 17.68 -11.18 -4.81
N SER A 279 17.67 -10.25 -3.86
CA SER A 279 17.72 -8.80 -4.15
C SER A 279 19.06 -8.34 -4.76
N SER A 280 20.14 -9.07 -4.46
CA SER A 280 21.51 -8.77 -4.88
C SER A 280 21.82 -9.33 -6.26
N GLU A 281 21.03 -10.31 -6.72
CA GLU A 281 21.17 -10.90 -8.05
C GLU A 281 20.41 -10.08 -9.10
N SER A 282 21.13 -9.52 -10.07
CA SER A 282 20.54 -8.84 -11.23
C SER A 282 20.02 -9.82 -12.30
N LYS A 283 20.22 -11.13 -12.09
CA LYS A 283 19.93 -12.21 -13.05
C LYS A 283 18.77 -13.05 -12.55
N THR A 284 17.95 -13.55 -13.46
CA THR A 284 16.83 -14.47 -13.16
C THR A 284 17.28 -15.86 -12.75
N LYS A 285 18.51 -16.26 -13.09
CA LYS A 285 19.08 -17.55 -12.71
C LYS A 285 19.81 -17.43 -11.37
N VAL A 286 19.22 -18.04 -10.35
CA VAL A 286 19.77 -18.08 -8.99
C VAL A 286 20.98 -19.00 -8.91
N ASP A 287 22.08 -18.51 -8.32
CA ASP A 287 23.18 -19.37 -7.90
C ASP A 287 22.81 -20.04 -6.57
N LYS A 288 22.47 -21.33 -6.67
CA LYS A 288 21.97 -22.13 -5.55
C LYS A 288 22.93 -22.18 -4.36
N LEU A 289 24.23 -22.31 -4.63
CA LEU A 289 25.24 -22.44 -3.58
C LEU A 289 25.45 -21.09 -2.91
N LYS A 290 25.56 -20.03 -3.71
CA LYS A 290 25.67 -18.67 -3.19
C LYS A 290 24.46 -18.26 -2.36
N LEU A 291 23.24 -18.64 -2.79
CA LEU A 291 22.02 -18.38 -2.02
C LEU A 291 22.07 -19.05 -0.63
N ILE A 292 22.48 -20.32 -0.56
CA ILE A 292 22.64 -21.03 0.71
C ILE A 292 23.68 -20.32 1.59
N GLU A 293 24.85 -20.01 1.02
CA GLU A 293 25.94 -19.34 1.73
C GLU A 293 25.50 -17.99 2.31
N GLU A 294 24.91 -17.12 1.48
CA GLU A 294 24.43 -15.80 1.91
C GLU A 294 23.30 -15.92 2.95
N ASN A 295 22.43 -16.93 2.83
CA ASN A 295 21.37 -17.16 3.80
C ASN A 295 21.91 -17.61 5.16
N LEU A 296 22.80 -18.59 5.19
CA LEU A 296 23.41 -19.09 6.44
C LEU A 296 24.28 -18.01 7.08
N LEU A 297 25.01 -17.22 6.29
CA LEU A 297 25.78 -16.08 6.77
C LEU A 297 24.89 -15.03 7.41
N HIS A 298 23.74 -14.72 6.79
CA HIS A 298 22.76 -13.81 7.37
C HIS A 298 22.23 -14.31 8.72
N ILE A 299 21.83 -15.57 8.82
CA ILE A 299 21.35 -16.16 10.08
C ILE A 299 22.42 -16.08 11.17
N ALA A 300 23.67 -16.42 10.84
CA ALA A 300 24.77 -16.37 11.80
C ALA A 300 25.03 -14.94 12.28
N THR A 301 25.16 -13.99 11.35
CA THR A 301 25.48 -12.59 11.67
C THR A 301 24.36 -11.90 12.48
N SER A 302 23.09 -12.10 12.11
CA SER A 302 21.94 -11.56 12.85
C SER A 302 21.80 -12.09 14.28
N ASN A 303 22.37 -13.26 14.56
CA ASN A 303 22.31 -13.92 15.86
C ASN A 303 23.66 -13.94 16.60
N ARG A 304 24.69 -13.25 16.07
CA ARG A 304 26.05 -13.19 16.64
C ARG A 304 26.70 -14.57 16.82
N ILE A 305 26.42 -15.48 15.90
CA ILE A 305 27.00 -16.83 15.86
C ILE A 305 28.29 -16.79 15.03
N ASN A 306 29.32 -17.51 15.46
CA ASN A 306 30.53 -17.70 14.67
C ASN A 306 30.22 -18.52 13.41
N TYR A 307 30.43 -17.92 12.23
CA TYR A 307 30.01 -18.53 10.95
C TYR A 307 30.75 -19.85 10.61
N PRO A 308 32.10 -19.95 10.71
CA PRO A 308 32.81 -21.22 10.52
C PRO A 308 32.34 -22.36 11.44
N GLU A 309 32.15 -22.10 12.74
CA GLU A 309 31.67 -23.10 13.70
C GLU A 309 30.23 -23.52 13.40
N PHE A 310 29.40 -22.56 13.01
CA PHE A 310 28.02 -22.80 12.61
C PHE A 310 27.92 -23.71 11.39
N LEU A 311 28.72 -23.44 10.33
CA LEU A 311 28.77 -24.30 9.15
C LEU A 311 29.22 -25.72 9.49
N THR A 312 30.27 -25.86 10.31
CA THR A 312 30.76 -27.17 10.76
C THR A 312 29.66 -27.96 11.47
N SER A 313 28.87 -27.28 12.30
CA SER A 313 27.78 -27.92 13.05
C SER A 313 26.59 -28.28 12.17
N ILE A 314 26.26 -27.45 11.17
CA ILE A 314 25.24 -27.78 10.16
C ILE A 314 25.64 -29.03 9.37
N VAL A 315 26.88 -29.09 8.88
CA VAL A 315 27.37 -30.24 8.09
C VAL A 315 27.30 -31.52 8.93
N ALA A 316 27.84 -31.49 10.15
CA ALA A 316 27.78 -32.63 11.05
C ALA A 316 26.33 -33.07 11.32
N LYS A 317 25.41 -32.11 11.51
CA LYS A 317 23.99 -32.42 11.75
C LYS A 317 23.32 -33.06 10.54
N ILE A 318 23.61 -32.59 9.33
CA ILE A 318 23.05 -33.14 8.08
C ILE A 318 23.58 -34.55 7.81
N GLU A 319 24.86 -34.84 8.09
CA GLU A 319 25.44 -36.18 7.95
C GLU A 319 24.83 -37.22 8.91
N HIS A 320 24.12 -36.77 9.94
CA HIS A 320 23.48 -37.61 10.96
C HIS A 320 21.94 -37.73 10.81
N LEU A 321 21.34 -37.14 9.77
CA LEU A 321 19.90 -37.21 9.46
C LEU A 321 19.59 -38.28 8.41
#